data_AF-A0A7V4G8Z9-F1
#
_entry.id   AF-A0A7V4G8Z9-F1
#
_cell.length_a   1.000
_cell.length_b   1.000
_cell.length_c   1.000
_cell.angle_alpha   90.00
_cell.angle_beta   90.00
_cell.angle_gamma   90.00
#
_symmetry.space_group_name_H-M   'P 1'
#
loop_
_entity.id
_entity.type
_entity.pdbx_description
1 polymer ?
#
loop_
_entity_poly.entity_id
_entity_poly.type
_entity_poly.pdbx_seq_one_letter_code
_entity_poly.pdbx_strand_id
1 'polypeptide(L)'
;MLTVAEELIDKITAVFYHLRTGKVPAPIPIPEDLPDNEIRQLLTYVNRFLVEFALFHEALAQMAQGDLNPRPLTSKMAVVHSIKALQSNLKHLTWKTQQIAGGDLEQRVDFMGDFSIAFNTMTQQLKDSRTQLIDLNRQLEHRNRFIRETFGRYTSDEIVGVLLDLPEGLKLGGEKRVITLLM
;
A
#
# COMPACT_ATOMS: atom_id res chain seq x y z
N MET A 1 9.17 -58.24 -0.38
CA MET A 1 7.83 -57.62 -0.36
C MET A 1 7.74 -56.82 0.93
N LEU A 2 7.60 -55.50 0.83
CA LEU A 2 7.39 -54.65 2.00
C LEU A 2 5.97 -54.94 2.53
N THR A 3 5.86 -55.49 3.73
CA THR A 3 4.58 -55.55 4.46
C THR A 3 4.27 -54.14 4.95
N VAL A 4 3.69 -53.32 4.08
CA VAL A 4 3.22 -51.99 4.47
C VAL A 4 1.96 -52.20 5.31
N ALA A 5 1.98 -51.76 6.56
CA ALA A 5 0.77 -51.70 7.37
C ALA A 5 -0.21 -50.74 6.67
N GLU A 6 -1.36 -51.24 6.23
CA GLU A 6 -2.43 -50.49 5.53
C GLU A 6 -2.77 -49.18 6.27
N GLU A 7 -2.74 -49.22 7.60
CA GLU A 7 -2.93 -48.07 8.49
C GLU A 7 -1.96 -46.90 8.24
N LEU A 8 -0.71 -47.16 7.84
CA LEU A 8 0.26 -46.11 7.52
C LEU A 8 -0.07 -45.42 6.20
N ILE A 9 -0.54 -46.18 5.21
CA ILE A 9 -1.01 -45.63 3.93
C ILE A 9 -2.24 -44.77 4.15
N ASP A 10 -3.18 -45.20 5.00
CA ASP A 10 -4.35 -44.43 5.37
C ASP A 10 -3.98 -43.11 6.05
N LYS A 11 -3.01 -43.13 6.98
CA LYS A 11 -2.51 -41.90 7.65
C LYS A 11 -1.88 -40.93 6.65
N ILE A 12 -1.05 -41.42 5.74
CA ILE A 12 -0.44 -40.60 4.68
C ILE A 12 -1.54 -40.02 3.77
N THR A 13 -2.53 -40.83 3.38
CA THR A 13 -3.65 -40.39 2.55
C THR A 13 -4.48 -39.32 3.24
N ALA A 14 -4.77 -39.49 4.53
CA ALA A 14 -5.48 -38.51 5.36
C ALA A 14 -4.72 -37.19 5.45
N VAL A 15 -3.38 -37.21 5.54
CA VAL A 15 -2.55 -36.00 5.49
C VAL A 15 -2.77 -35.23 4.20
N PHE A 16 -2.69 -35.88 3.04
CA PHE A 16 -2.91 -35.20 1.76
C PHE A 16 -4.36 -34.73 1.58
N TYR A 17 -5.33 -35.50 2.07
CA TYR A 17 -6.73 -35.07 2.13
C TYR A 17 -6.86 -33.76 2.92
N HIS A 18 -6.27 -33.69 4.11
CA HIS A 18 -6.30 -32.50 4.95
C HIS A 18 -5.63 -31.28 4.31
N LEU A 19 -4.43 -31.46 3.75
CA LEU A 19 -3.73 -30.42 3.00
C LEU A 19 -4.58 -29.86 1.86
N ARG A 20 -5.24 -30.74 1.09
CA ARG A 20 -6.13 -30.33 -0.01
C ARG A 20 -7.36 -29.58 0.49
N THR A 21 -7.87 -29.92 1.65
CA THR A 21 -9.04 -29.25 2.27
C THR A 21 -8.69 -27.99 3.06
N GLY A 22 -7.44 -27.52 3.01
CA GLY A 22 -7.00 -26.28 3.66
C GLY A 22 -6.67 -26.42 5.15
N LYS A 23 -6.49 -27.65 5.66
CA LYS A 23 -6.00 -27.90 7.02
C LYS A 23 -4.50 -28.13 6.99
N VAL A 24 -3.81 -27.73 8.06
CA VAL A 24 -2.38 -28.04 8.29
C VAL A 24 -2.30 -29.21 9.27
N PRO A 25 -2.13 -30.46 8.78
CA PRO A 25 -2.05 -31.62 9.66
C PRO A 25 -0.70 -31.66 10.40
N ALA A 26 -0.71 -32.24 11.61
CA ALA A 26 0.50 -32.49 12.37
C ALA A 26 1.33 -33.64 11.77
N PRO A 27 2.66 -33.70 12.04
CA PRO A 27 3.49 -34.83 11.64
C PRO A 27 2.94 -36.18 12.12
N ILE A 28 3.06 -37.21 11.27
CA ILE A 28 2.66 -38.58 11.58
C ILE A 28 3.71 -39.21 12.52
N PRO A 29 3.33 -39.73 13.70
CA PRO A 29 4.29 -40.39 14.58
C PRO A 29 4.89 -41.63 13.88
N ILE A 30 6.23 -41.76 13.92
CA ILE A 30 6.94 -42.90 13.33
C ILE A 30 7.11 -43.96 14.44
N PRO A 31 6.53 -45.18 14.29
CA PRO A 31 6.69 -46.23 15.28
C PRO A 31 8.16 -46.61 15.51
N GLU A 32 8.53 -46.89 16.76
CA GLU A 32 9.92 -47.24 17.12
C GLU A 32 10.34 -48.60 16.56
N ASP A 33 9.39 -49.52 16.44
CA ASP A 33 9.54 -50.88 15.91
C ASP A 33 9.62 -50.95 14.38
N LEU A 34 9.35 -49.83 13.68
CA LEU A 34 9.42 -49.78 12.22
C LEU A 34 10.88 -50.01 11.74
N PRO A 35 11.18 -51.00 10.89
CA PRO A 35 12.54 -51.18 10.41
C PRO A 35 13.00 -49.97 9.58
N ASP A 36 14.31 -49.81 9.44
CA ASP A 36 14.89 -48.78 8.56
C ASP A 36 14.71 -49.20 7.10
N ASN A 37 13.56 -48.80 6.54
CA ASN A 37 13.12 -49.15 5.20
C ASN A 37 12.49 -47.96 4.48
N GLU A 38 12.02 -48.18 3.26
CA GLU A 38 11.42 -47.18 2.39
C GLU A 38 10.18 -46.52 3.02
N ILE A 39 9.45 -47.24 3.89
CA ILE A 39 8.28 -46.69 4.59
C ILE A 39 8.71 -45.71 5.69
N ARG A 40 9.74 -46.05 6.48
CA ARG A 40 10.33 -45.12 7.46
C ARG A 40 10.88 -43.88 6.76
N GLN A 41 11.54 -44.07 5.61
CA GLN A 41 12.08 -42.98 4.81
C GLN A 41 10.96 -42.07 4.27
N LEU A 42 9.89 -42.64 3.71
CA LEU A 42 8.73 -41.90 3.23
C LEU A 42 8.08 -41.07 4.35
N LEU A 43 7.81 -41.68 5.52
CA LEU A 43 7.24 -40.96 6.67
C LEU A 43 8.15 -39.82 7.12
N THR A 44 9.46 -40.02 7.11
CA THR A 44 10.44 -38.98 7.43
C THR A 44 10.34 -37.79 6.47
N TYR A 45 10.26 -38.05 5.15
CA TYR A 45 10.08 -36.99 4.16
C TYR A 45 8.71 -36.30 4.26
N VAL A 46 7.63 -37.05 4.48
CA VAL A 46 6.28 -36.49 4.68
C VAL A 46 6.27 -35.58 5.91
N ASN A 47 6.80 -36.03 7.04
CA ASN A 47 6.85 -35.23 8.26
C ASN A 47 7.69 -33.97 8.10
N ARG A 48 8.85 -34.08 7.45
CA ARG A 48 9.68 -32.92 7.14
C ARG A 48 8.93 -31.92 6.26
N PHE A 49 8.24 -32.41 5.23
CA PHE A 49 7.39 -31.56 4.39
C PHE A 49 6.29 -30.88 5.21
N LEU A 50 5.61 -31.60 6.11
CA LEU A 50 4.54 -31.03 6.95
C LEU A 50 5.04 -29.90 7.86
N VAL A 51 6.21 -30.08 8.48
CA VAL A 51 6.84 -29.02 9.30
C VAL A 51 7.19 -27.80 8.45
N GLU A 52 7.83 -28.01 7.30
CA GLU A 52 8.20 -26.90 6.40
C GLU A 52 6.96 -26.19 5.82
N PHE A 53 5.90 -26.94 5.48
CA PHE A 53 4.63 -26.43 4.98
C PHE A 53 3.86 -25.64 6.03
N ALA A 54 3.86 -26.07 7.29
CA ALA A 54 3.20 -25.34 8.37
C ALA A 54 3.79 -23.94 8.57
N LEU A 55 5.14 -23.85 8.60
CA LEU A 55 5.84 -22.56 8.68
C LEU A 55 5.55 -21.67 7.47
N PHE A 56 5.52 -22.27 6.27
CA PHE A 56 5.14 -21.59 5.04
C PHE A 56 3.72 -21.03 5.10
N HIS A 57 2.75 -21.81 5.56
CA HIS A 57 1.35 -21.41 5.67
C HIS A 57 1.17 -20.26 6.66
N GLU A 58 1.81 -20.34 7.83
CA GLU A 58 1.77 -19.29 8.84
C GLU A 58 2.33 -17.97 8.31
N ALA A 59 3.48 -18.00 7.64
CA ALA A 59 4.08 -16.79 7.07
C ALA A 59 3.23 -16.18 5.94
N LEU A 60 2.61 -17.00 5.09
CA LEU A 60 1.66 -16.50 4.10
C LEU A 60 0.43 -15.84 4.76
N ALA A 61 -0.10 -16.44 5.83
CA ALA A 61 -1.23 -15.88 6.56
C ALA A 61 -0.87 -14.54 7.21
N GLN A 62 0.32 -14.43 7.82
CA GLN A 62 0.85 -13.18 8.38
C GLN A 62 0.98 -12.10 7.30
N MET A 63 1.57 -12.42 6.15
CA MET A 63 1.70 -11.50 5.02
C MET A 63 0.34 -11.04 4.48
N ALA A 64 -0.64 -11.95 4.38
CA ALA A 64 -1.99 -11.62 3.94
C ALA A 64 -2.71 -10.66 4.90
N GLN A 65 -2.37 -10.69 6.19
CA GLN A 65 -2.86 -9.74 7.20
C GLN A 65 -2.06 -8.43 7.24
N GLY A 66 -1.03 -8.29 6.40
CA GLY A 66 -0.17 -7.11 6.36
C GLY A 66 0.99 -7.14 7.35
N ASP A 67 1.19 -8.24 8.09
CA ASP A 67 2.41 -8.43 8.87
C ASP A 67 3.55 -8.85 7.93
N LEU A 68 4.40 -7.87 7.61
CA LEU A 68 5.55 -8.06 6.75
C LEU A 68 6.83 -8.37 7.53
N ASN A 69 6.80 -8.50 8.87
CA ASN A 69 7.95 -8.89 9.67
C ASN A 69 7.80 -10.29 10.32
N PRO A 70 7.38 -11.33 9.57
CA PRO A 70 7.34 -12.68 10.07
C PRO A 70 8.75 -13.19 10.40
N ARG A 71 8.82 -14.23 11.23
CA ARG A 71 10.08 -14.94 11.53
C ARG A 71 10.78 -15.36 10.23
N PRO A 72 12.12 -15.36 10.19
CA PRO A 72 12.86 -15.81 9.01
C PRO A 72 12.46 -17.22 8.59
N LEU A 73 11.89 -17.36 7.38
CA LEU A 73 11.64 -18.65 6.77
C LEU A 73 12.95 -19.28 6.31
N THR A 74 13.50 -20.19 7.11
CA THR A 74 14.66 -21.01 6.74
C THR A 74 14.18 -22.38 6.29
N SER A 75 13.77 -22.50 5.02
CA SER A 75 13.42 -23.77 4.38
C SER A 75 14.05 -23.87 3.00
N LYS A 76 14.29 -25.11 2.56
CA LYS A 76 14.83 -25.44 1.23
C LYS A 76 13.74 -25.55 0.16
N MET A 77 12.46 -25.39 0.52
CA MET A 77 11.35 -25.44 -0.42
C MET A 77 11.50 -24.33 -1.47
N ALA A 78 11.34 -24.68 -2.75
CA ALA A 78 11.47 -23.73 -3.86
C ALA A 78 10.54 -22.51 -3.69
N VAL A 79 9.32 -22.73 -3.22
CA VAL A 79 8.28 -21.70 -3.02
C VAL A 79 8.65 -20.62 -1.98
N VAL A 80 9.59 -20.91 -1.07
CA VAL A 80 10.02 -19.95 -0.04
C VAL A 80 10.70 -18.73 -0.66
N HIS A 81 11.41 -18.91 -1.78
CA HIS A 81 12.07 -17.80 -2.48
C HIS A 81 11.06 -16.80 -3.05
N SER A 82 10.00 -17.31 -3.69
CA SER A 82 8.93 -16.47 -4.25
C SER A 82 8.20 -15.67 -3.17
N ILE A 83 7.98 -16.27 -2.01
CA ILE A 83 7.38 -15.58 -0.86
C ILE A 83 8.30 -14.50 -0.32
N LYS A 84 9.59 -14.79 -0.15
CA LYS A 84 10.56 -13.78 0.29
C LYS A 84 10.62 -12.60 -0.66
N ALA A 85 10.58 -12.86 -1.97
CA ALA A 85 10.50 -11.82 -2.99
C ALA A 85 9.20 -11.01 -2.86
N LEU A 86 8.04 -11.67 -2.72
CA LEU A 86 6.76 -11.01 -2.51
C LEU A 86 6.75 -10.15 -1.24
N GLN A 87 7.26 -10.68 -0.13
CA GLN A 87 7.39 -9.97 1.14
C GLN A 87 8.25 -8.71 0.98
N SER A 88 9.41 -8.83 0.31
CA SER A 88 10.29 -7.70 0.03
C SER A 88 9.58 -6.64 -0.81
N ASN A 89 8.90 -7.04 -1.89
CA ASN A 89 8.15 -6.14 -2.75
C ASN A 89 7.04 -5.40 -1.99
N LEU A 90 6.29 -6.11 -1.13
CA LEU A 90 5.26 -5.50 -0.30
C LEU A 90 5.85 -4.48 0.68
N LYS A 91 6.99 -4.77 1.32
CA LYS A 91 7.68 -3.80 2.19
C LYS A 91 8.08 -2.54 1.45
N HIS A 92 8.70 -2.72 0.28
CA HIS A 92 9.09 -1.61 -0.58
C HIS A 92 7.89 -0.78 -1.03
N LEU A 93 6.77 -1.44 -1.37
CA LEU A 93 5.54 -0.78 -1.76
C LEU A 93 4.97 0.05 -0.61
N THR A 94 4.89 -0.51 0.60
CA THR A 94 4.44 0.20 1.80
C THR A 94 5.30 1.44 2.04
N TRP A 95 6.63 1.30 1.97
CA TRP A 95 7.53 2.43 2.13
C TRP A 95 7.34 3.51 1.05
N LYS A 96 7.25 3.13 -0.24
CA LYS A 96 6.99 4.07 -1.35
C LYS A 96 5.67 4.80 -1.18
N THR A 97 4.63 4.08 -0.77
CA THR A 97 3.31 4.65 -0.50
C THR A 97 3.36 5.69 0.62
N GLN A 98 4.14 5.43 1.68
CA GLN A 98 4.35 6.39 2.77
C GLN A 98 5.09 7.65 2.29
N GLN A 99 6.10 7.52 1.42
CA GLN A 99 6.80 8.68 0.84
C GLN A 99 5.86 9.55 -0.02
N ILE A 100 5.03 8.91 -0.85
CA ILE A 100 4.00 9.58 -1.66
C ILE A 100 3.00 10.31 -0.76
N ALA A 101 2.52 9.66 0.30
CA ALA A 101 1.64 10.28 1.29
C ALA A 101 2.31 11.46 2.01
N GLY A 102 3.64 11.40 2.20
CA GLY A 102 4.47 12.51 2.70
C GLY A 102 4.68 13.65 1.70
N GLY A 103 4.19 13.50 0.46
CA GLY A 103 4.23 14.53 -0.58
C GLY A 103 5.32 14.35 -1.64
N ASP A 104 6.14 13.29 -1.55
CA ASP A 104 7.12 12.94 -2.58
C ASP A 104 6.45 12.15 -3.71
N LEU A 105 5.96 12.88 -4.71
CA LEU A 105 5.27 12.32 -5.89
C LEU A 105 6.24 11.89 -7.01
N GLU A 106 7.55 11.89 -6.77
CA GLU A 106 8.53 11.35 -7.73
C GLU A 106 8.72 9.84 -7.57
N GLN A 107 8.21 9.27 -6.49
CA GLN A 107 8.32 7.84 -6.24
C GLN A 107 7.63 7.01 -7.32
N ARG A 108 8.34 6.00 -7.80
CA ARG A 108 7.84 5.02 -8.77
C ARG A 108 8.01 3.59 -8.27
N VAL A 109 7.10 2.72 -8.67
CA VAL A 109 7.15 1.27 -8.46
C VAL A 109 7.57 0.60 -9.77
N ASP A 110 8.50 -0.35 -9.72
CA ASP A 110 9.07 -1.07 -10.87
C ASP A 110 8.90 -2.60 -10.78
N PHE A 111 8.20 -3.07 -9.75
CA PHE A 111 7.90 -4.48 -9.48
C PHE A 111 6.38 -4.74 -9.48
N MET A 112 5.96 -6.01 -9.52
CA MET A 112 4.53 -6.42 -9.57
C MET A 112 3.79 -6.10 -10.89
N GLY A 113 4.51 -5.99 -12.01
CA GLY A 113 3.92 -5.98 -13.36
C GLY A 113 2.85 -4.90 -13.54
N ASP A 114 1.66 -5.28 -13.98
CA ASP A 114 0.54 -4.37 -14.27
C ASP A 114 0.14 -3.48 -13.07
N PHE A 115 0.32 -3.98 -11.84
CA PHE A 115 0.08 -3.18 -10.64
C PHE A 115 0.98 -1.93 -10.61
N SER A 116 2.25 -2.07 -11.00
CA SER A 116 3.18 -0.94 -11.05
C SER A 116 2.73 0.14 -12.03
N ILE A 117 2.16 -0.27 -13.17
CA ILE A 117 1.68 0.65 -14.20
C ILE A 117 0.51 1.46 -13.63
N ALA A 118 -0.51 0.79 -13.09
CA ALA A 118 -1.67 1.45 -12.50
C ALA A 118 -1.28 2.38 -11.33
N PHE A 119 -0.40 1.91 -10.44
CA PHE A 119 0.07 2.70 -9.30
C PHE A 119 0.82 3.95 -9.75
N ASN A 120 1.77 3.81 -10.68
CA ASN A 120 2.55 4.94 -11.19
C ASN A 120 1.67 5.96 -11.95
N THR A 121 0.67 5.48 -12.70
CA THR A 121 -0.31 6.36 -13.36
C THR A 121 -1.10 7.18 -12.34
N MET A 122 -1.57 6.55 -11.25
CA MET A 122 -2.25 7.25 -10.16
C MET A 122 -1.35 8.32 -9.51
N THR A 123 -0.09 7.99 -9.21
CA THR A 123 0.87 8.96 -8.64
C THR A 123 1.14 10.13 -9.59
N GLN A 124 1.26 9.86 -10.89
CA GLN A 124 1.44 10.91 -11.89
C GLN A 124 0.22 11.82 -11.97
N GLN A 125 -0.99 11.27 -11.97
CA GLN A 125 -2.22 12.07 -11.96
C GLN A 125 -2.32 12.98 -10.72
N LEU A 126 -1.92 12.47 -9.55
CA LEU A 126 -1.83 13.28 -8.33
C LEU A 126 -0.84 14.44 -8.49
N LYS A 127 0.33 14.18 -9.09
CA LYS A 127 1.35 15.20 -9.35
C LYS A 127 0.85 16.27 -10.32
N ASP A 128 0.19 15.85 -11.39
CA ASP A 128 -0.34 16.75 -12.41
C ASP A 128 -1.45 17.63 -11.82
N SER A 129 -2.37 17.03 -11.06
CA SER A 129 -3.45 17.76 -10.37
C SER A 129 -2.90 18.79 -9.38
N ARG A 130 -1.88 18.42 -8.59
CA ARG A 130 -1.22 19.35 -7.66
C ARG A 130 -0.57 20.53 -8.41
N THR A 131 0.13 20.25 -9.50
CA THR A 131 0.75 21.29 -10.34
C THR A 131 -0.30 22.25 -10.90
N GLN A 132 -1.41 21.71 -11.40
CA GLN A 132 -2.53 22.51 -11.91
C GLN A 132 -3.14 23.42 -10.84
N LEU A 133 -3.33 22.91 -9.61
CA LEU A 133 -3.84 23.71 -8.49
C LEU A 133 -2.90 24.86 -8.14
N ILE A 134 -1.59 24.62 -8.13
CA ILE A 134 -0.58 25.65 -7.86
C ILE A 134 -0.63 26.74 -8.95
N ASP A 135 -0.69 26.33 -10.22
CA ASP A 135 -0.77 27.29 -11.33
C ASP A 135 -2.05 28.12 -11.27
N LEU A 136 -3.20 27.48 -11.04
CA LEU A 136 -4.48 28.17 -10.90
C LEU A 136 -4.46 29.17 -9.74
N ASN A 137 -3.90 28.78 -8.58
CA ASN A 137 -3.78 29.68 -7.45
C ASN A 137 -2.88 30.90 -7.78
N ARG A 138 -1.76 30.68 -8.48
CA ARG A 138 -0.90 31.77 -8.96
C ARG A 138 -1.64 32.71 -9.93
N GLN A 139 -2.44 32.16 -10.84
CA GLN A 139 -3.26 32.98 -11.75
C GLN A 139 -4.30 33.80 -10.98
N LEU A 140 -4.96 33.21 -9.98
CA LEU A 140 -5.92 33.90 -9.12
C LEU A 140 -5.24 35.03 -8.33
N GLU A 141 -4.07 34.80 -7.75
CA GLU A 141 -3.29 35.82 -7.06
C GLU A 141 -2.90 36.98 -7.98
N HIS A 142 -2.47 36.67 -9.22
CA HIS A 142 -2.14 37.71 -10.20
C HIS A 142 -3.37 38.53 -10.59
N ARG A 143 -4.52 37.89 -10.81
CA ARG A 143 -5.80 38.57 -11.10
C ARG A 143 -6.24 39.45 -9.92
N ASN A 144 -6.21 38.93 -8.70
CA ASN A 144 -6.57 39.67 -7.50
C ASN A 144 -5.68 40.90 -7.30
N ARG A 145 -4.37 40.77 -7.55
CA ARG A 145 -3.44 41.90 -7.49
C ARG A 145 -3.78 42.96 -8.54
N PHE A 146 -3.97 42.56 -9.79
CA PHE A 146 -4.33 43.48 -10.87
C PHE A 146 -5.63 44.25 -10.57
N ILE A 147 -6.65 43.56 -10.06
CA ILE A 147 -7.91 44.18 -9.65
C ILE A 147 -7.66 45.23 -8.55
N ARG A 148 -6.96 44.85 -7.47
CA ARG A 148 -6.61 45.78 -6.37
C ARG A 148 -5.84 47.01 -6.85
N GLU A 149 -4.81 46.81 -7.68
CA GLU A 149 -4.01 47.91 -8.25
C GLU A 149 -4.84 48.83 -9.14
N THR A 150 -5.82 48.29 -9.87
CA THR A 150 -6.72 49.08 -10.73
C THR A 150 -7.65 49.94 -9.89
N PHE A 151 -8.32 49.38 -8.88
CA PHE A 151 -9.22 50.15 -8.01
C PHE A 151 -8.47 51.17 -7.12
N GLY A 152 -7.26 50.86 -6.66
CA GLY A 152 -6.44 51.78 -5.86
C GLY A 152 -5.99 53.04 -6.60
N ARG A 153 -6.03 53.06 -7.94
CA ARG A 153 -5.80 54.29 -8.74
C ARG A 153 -6.94 55.29 -8.65
N TYR A 154 -8.15 54.81 -8.34
CA TYR A 154 -9.37 55.61 -8.36
C TYR A 154 -10.01 55.78 -6.99
N THR A 155 -9.57 55.01 -5.98
CA THR A 155 -10.15 54.98 -4.63
C THR A 155 -9.03 54.79 -3.60
N SER A 156 -9.28 55.21 -2.34
CA SER A 156 -8.32 54.97 -1.26
C SER A 156 -8.23 53.49 -0.88
N ASP A 157 -7.11 53.06 -0.30
CA ASP A 157 -6.90 51.67 0.13
C ASP A 157 -7.99 51.16 1.08
N GLU A 158 -8.54 52.05 1.91
CA GLU A 158 -9.68 51.74 2.80
C GLU A 158 -10.92 51.34 2.00
N ILE A 159 -11.25 52.09 0.93
CA ILE A 159 -12.39 51.80 0.06
C ILE A 159 -12.14 50.54 -0.77
N VAL A 160 -10.91 50.31 -1.25
CA VAL A 160 -10.55 49.08 -1.98
C VAL A 160 -10.76 47.84 -1.11
N GLY A 161 -10.33 47.88 0.16
CA GLY A 161 -10.55 46.80 1.12
C GLY A 161 -12.03 46.51 1.34
N VAL A 162 -12.84 47.56 1.52
CA VAL A 162 -14.31 47.42 1.67
C VAL A 162 -14.95 46.81 0.42
N LEU A 163 -14.55 47.24 -0.78
CA LEU A 163 -15.16 46.78 -2.04
C LEU A 163 -14.79 45.33 -2.39
N LEU A 164 -13.55 44.89 -2.12
CA LEU A 164 -13.02 43.63 -2.59
C LEU A 164 -12.99 42.51 -1.53
N ASP A 165 -12.92 42.85 -0.24
CA ASP A 165 -12.80 41.86 0.83
C ASP A 165 -14.11 41.59 1.57
N LEU A 166 -15.10 42.49 1.46
CA LEU A 166 -16.44 42.29 2.04
C LEU A 166 -17.41 41.72 0.99
N PRO A 167 -18.14 40.64 1.29
CA PRO A 167 -19.14 40.05 0.39
C PRO A 167 -20.23 41.04 -0.08
N GLU A 168 -20.47 42.10 0.70
CA GLU A 168 -21.46 43.13 0.40
C GLU A 168 -20.86 44.45 -0.09
N GLY A 169 -19.54 44.53 -0.30
CA GLY A 169 -18.84 45.76 -0.67
C GLY A 169 -19.36 46.39 -1.98
N LEU A 170 -19.82 45.56 -2.91
CA LEU A 170 -20.39 45.99 -4.19
C LEU A 170 -21.86 46.43 -4.09
N LYS A 171 -22.51 46.33 -2.92
CA LYS A 171 -23.89 46.81 -2.76
C LYS A 171 -23.90 48.35 -2.84
N LEU A 172 -24.67 48.88 -3.78
CA LEU A 172 -24.81 50.31 -4.03
C LEU A 172 -25.35 51.04 -2.77
N GLY A 173 -24.51 51.88 -2.18
CA GLY A 173 -24.87 52.79 -1.09
C GLY A 173 -23.65 53.24 -0.30
N GLY A 174 -23.48 54.55 -0.11
CA GLY A 174 -22.38 55.14 0.67
C GLY A 174 -22.82 56.35 1.46
N GLU A 175 -22.02 56.78 2.43
CA GLU A 175 -22.29 57.96 3.24
C GLU A 175 -21.74 59.23 2.58
N LYS A 176 -22.53 60.30 2.55
CA LYS A 176 -22.06 61.62 2.08
C LYS A 176 -21.10 62.21 3.10
N ARG A 177 -19.94 62.67 2.65
CA ARG A 177 -18.96 63.40 3.46
C ARG A 177 -18.71 64.79 2.86
N VAL A 178 -18.54 65.80 3.71
CA VAL A 178 -18.12 67.13 3.29
C VAL A 178 -16.63 67.09 2.97
N ILE A 179 -16.25 67.53 1.78
CA ILE A 179 -14.86 67.55 1.31
C ILE A 179 -14.46 68.96 0.88
N THR A 180 -13.20 69.31 1.13
CA THR A 180 -12.59 70.55 0.63
C THR A 180 -11.87 70.26 -0.68
N LEU A 181 -12.32 70.86 -1.78
CA LEU A 181 -11.68 70.75 -3.08
C LEU A 181 -10.59 71.83 -3.19
N LEU A 182 -9.35 71.39 -3.35
CA LEU A 182 -8.26 72.27 -3.77
C LEU A 182 -8.25 72.26 -5.30
N MET A 183 -8.36 73.45 -5.90
CA MET A 183 -8.27 73.66 -7.34
C MET A 183 -6.97 74.37 -7.68
#